data_AF-A0A9Q0D7M0-F1
#
_entry.id   AF-A0A9Q0D7M0-F1
#
_cell.length_a   1.000
_cell.length_b   1.000
_cell.length_c   1.000
_cell.angle_alpha   90.00
_cell.angle_beta   90.00
_cell.angle_gamma   90.00
#
_symmetry.space_group_name_H-M   'P 1'
#
loop_
_entity.id
_entity.type
_entity.pdbx_description
1 polymer ?
#
loop_
_entity_poly.entity_id
_entity_poly.type
_entity_poly.pdbx_seq_one_letter_code
_entity_poly.pdbx_strand_id
1 'polypeptide(L)'
;MDRDCCAPFHIPNCIPDEHLHWDAWKSSPLIVARATSGSLANTCASRAHLNTNITVKLDLFHCLRRFSRECTSEHHPLFSTFCQLLSAAFSVVDQEDLKRLQEAYEFCGIHPANPTKQHVRQHCRIKIPQPTELLDRVEKVLNHFHLATDPNNVQLFRPSMLNMWRIQRVHMRLPQ
;
A
#
# COMPACT_ATOMS: atom_id res chain seq x y z
N MET A 1 6.00 -0.63 -23.20
CA MET A 1 7.20 -1.26 -22.63
C MET A 1 6.78 -2.08 -21.44
N ASP A 2 6.56 -3.37 -21.65
CA ASP A 2 6.33 -4.35 -20.59
C ASP A 2 7.70 -4.75 -20.04
N ARG A 3 8.17 -4.01 -19.03
CA ARG A 3 9.32 -4.44 -18.24
C ARG A 3 8.74 -5.07 -16.99
N ASP A 4 8.65 -6.39 -17.02
CA ASP A 4 8.18 -7.17 -15.89
C ASP A 4 9.27 -7.17 -14.81
N CYS A 5 9.38 -6.05 -14.10
CA CYS A 5 10.25 -5.90 -12.92
C CYS A 5 9.86 -6.87 -11.79
N CYS A 6 8.78 -7.64 -11.97
CA CYS A 6 8.24 -8.63 -11.06
C CYS A 6 8.47 -10.06 -11.52
N ALA A 7 9.14 -10.29 -12.67
CA ALA A 7 9.50 -11.60 -13.21
C ALA A 7 10.16 -12.58 -12.21
N PRO A 8 10.93 -12.16 -11.19
CA PRO A 8 11.47 -13.12 -10.21
C PRO A 8 10.45 -13.61 -9.17
N PHE A 9 9.24 -13.04 -9.09
CA PHE A 9 8.22 -13.48 -8.13
C PHE A 9 7.31 -14.54 -8.72
N HIS A 10 7.05 -15.59 -7.94
CA HIS A 10 6.08 -16.61 -8.31
C HIS A 10 4.66 -16.18 -7.90
N ILE A 11 4.03 -15.34 -8.73
CA ILE A 11 2.65 -14.87 -8.52
C ILE A 11 1.65 -15.80 -9.22
N PRO A 12 0.71 -16.44 -8.49
CA PRO A 12 -0.30 -17.28 -9.12
C PRO A 12 -1.29 -16.42 -9.93
N ASN A 13 -1.59 -16.87 -11.15
CA ASN A 13 -2.64 -16.27 -11.97
C ASN A 13 -3.98 -16.28 -11.25
N CYS A 14 -4.79 -15.24 -11.48
CA CYS A 14 -6.15 -15.23 -10.95
C CYS A 14 -7.04 -16.17 -11.77
N ILE A 15 -7.83 -16.99 -11.09
CA ILE A 15 -8.90 -17.76 -11.74
C ILE A 15 -10.15 -16.88 -11.88
N PRO A 16 -11.10 -17.21 -12.78
CA PRO A 16 -12.35 -16.47 -12.90
C PRO A 16 -13.06 -16.34 -11.55
N ASP A 17 -13.62 -15.16 -11.28
CA ASP A 17 -14.40 -14.84 -10.07
C ASP A 17 -13.67 -14.99 -8.71
N GLU A 18 -12.37 -15.28 -8.73
CA GLU A 18 -11.56 -15.38 -7.52
C GLU A 18 -11.55 -14.05 -6.73
N HIS A 19 -11.53 -12.94 -7.46
CA HIS A 19 -11.58 -11.58 -6.92
C HIS A 19 -12.84 -11.29 -6.08
N LEU A 20 -13.91 -12.06 -6.21
CA LEU A 20 -15.13 -11.91 -5.40
C LEU A 20 -14.99 -12.53 -4.00
N HIS A 21 -13.99 -13.38 -3.79
CA HIS A 21 -13.81 -14.13 -2.54
C HIS A 21 -12.69 -13.52 -1.70
N TRP A 22 -13.03 -12.96 -0.54
CA TRP A 22 -12.06 -12.29 0.34
C TRP A 22 -10.83 -13.15 0.71
N ASP A 23 -11.00 -14.46 0.82
CA ASP A 23 -9.87 -15.37 1.13
C ASP A 23 -8.72 -15.30 0.11
N ALA A 24 -9.02 -14.97 -1.16
CA ALA A 24 -8.00 -14.80 -2.19
C ALA A 24 -7.15 -13.53 -2.01
N TRP A 25 -7.67 -12.53 -1.29
CA TRP A 25 -7.02 -11.25 -1.03
C TRP A 25 -6.13 -11.28 0.21
N LYS A 26 -6.43 -12.16 1.17
CA LYS A 26 -5.68 -12.26 2.43
C LYS A 26 -4.19 -12.47 2.18
N SER A 27 -3.37 -11.71 2.90
CA SER A 27 -1.92 -11.89 2.90
C SER A 27 -1.51 -12.79 4.05
N SER A 28 -0.63 -13.75 3.79
CA SER A 28 0.01 -14.54 4.84
C SER A 28 1.51 -14.56 4.65
N PRO A 29 2.29 -14.74 5.75
CA PRO A 29 3.73 -14.94 5.66
C PRO A 29 4.11 -16.06 4.70
N LEU A 30 3.34 -17.15 4.66
CA LEU A 30 3.56 -18.30 3.77
C LEU A 30 3.35 -17.95 2.30
N ILE A 31 2.31 -17.18 1.98
CA ILE A 31 2.03 -16.74 0.62
C ILE A 31 3.17 -15.87 0.09
N VAL A 32 3.65 -14.93 0.90
CA VAL A 32 4.75 -14.07 0.47
C VAL A 32 6.04 -14.88 0.39
N ALA A 33 6.34 -15.73 1.39
CA ALA A 33 7.51 -16.60 1.39
C ALA A 33 7.56 -17.47 0.12
N ARG A 34 6.43 -18.04 -0.30
CA ARG A 34 6.30 -18.83 -1.53
C ARG A 34 6.50 -17.99 -2.80
N ALA A 35 5.93 -16.77 -2.85
CA ALA A 35 6.17 -15.86 -3.96
C ALA A 35 7.66 -15.46 -4.08
N THR A 36 8.38 -15.50 -2.95
CA THR A 36 9.79 -15.13 -2.83
C THR A 36 10.76 -16.32 -2.76
N SER A 37 10.31 -17.57 -2.86
CA SER A 37 11.14 -18.76 -2.55
C SER A 37 12.16 -19.15 -3.64
N GLY A 38 12.34 -18.31 -4.67
CA GLY A 38 13.31 -18.51 -5.75
C GLY A 38 14.61 -17.73 -5.55
N SER A 39 15.51 -17.80 -6.53
CA SER A 39 16.67 -16.90 -6.59
C SER A 39 16.18 -15.48 -6.87
N LEU A 40 15.81 -14.77 -5.80
CA LEU A 40 15.46 -13.35 -5.83
C LEU A 40 16.72 -12.49 -5.95
N ALA A 41 17.60 -12.82 -6.89
CA ALA A 41 18.58 -11.86 -7.33
C ALA A 41 17.77 -10.68 -7.87
N ASN A 42 17.80 -9.54 -7.17
CA ASN A 42 17.31 -8.27 -7.69
C ASN A 42 18.21 -7.93 -8.88
N THR A 43 17.92 -8.52 -10.03
CA THR A 43 18.62 -8.36 -11.30
C THR A 43 18.11 -7.12 -12.02
N CYS A 44 17.70 -6.08 -11.27
CA CYS A 44 17.40 -4.81 -11.92
C CYS A 44 18.66 -4.39 -12.68
N ALA A 45 18.50 -4.02 -13.97
CA ALA A 45 19.62 -3.67 -14.83
C ALA A 45 20.52 -2.59 -14.19
N SER A 46 19.95 -1.72 -13.35
CA SER A 46 20.65 -0.71 -12.55
C SER A 46 21.66 -1.29 -11.56
N ARG A 47 21.43 -2.45 -10.94
CA ARG A 47 22.42 -3.08 -10.03
C ARG A 47 23.62 -3.64 -10.77
N ALA A 48 23.41 -4.12 -12.00
CA ALA A 48 24.48 -4.61 -12.87
C ALA A 48 25.29 -3.46 -13.51
N HIS A 49 24.65 -2.33 -13.82
CA HIS A 49 25.28 -1.23 -14.57
C HIS A 49 25.76 -0.05 -13.71
N LEU A 50 25.13 0.21 -12.55
CA LEU A 50 25.42 1.40 -11.74
C LEU A 50 26.15 1.06 -10.46
N ASN A 51 25.57 0.22 -9.59
CA ASN A 51 26.17 -0.17 -8.31
C ASN A 51 25.45 -1.37 -7.67
N THR A 52 26.21 -2.37 -7.26
CA THR A 52 25.71 -3.60 -6.61
C THR A 52 25.11 -3.37 -5.22
N ASN A 53 25.32 -2.20 -4.63
CA ASN A 53 24.81 -1.79 -3.32
C ASN A 53 23.57 -0.89 -3.41
N ILE A 54 22.95 -0.71 -4.59
CA ILE A 54 21.71 0.06 -4.72
C ILE A 54 20.53 -0.72 -4.14
N THR A 55 19.87 -0.13 -3.15
CA THR A 55 18.58 -0.62 -2.63
C THR A 55 17.44 0.01 -3.42
N VAL A 56 16.66 -0.82 -4.12
CA VAL A 56 15.46 -0.38 -4.84
C VAL A 56 14.31 -0.31 -3.84
N LYS A 57 13.85 0.91 -3.54
CA LYS A 57 12.69 1.14 -2.67
C LYS A 57 11.39 1.15 -3.47
N LEU A 58 10.28 0.79 -2.81
CA LEU A 58 8.95 0.94 -3.37
C LEU A 58 8.65 2.43 -3.59
N ASP A 59 8.48 2.83 -4.83
CA ASP A 59 7.95 4.15 -5.14
C ASP A 59 6.45 4.18 -4.84
N LEU A 60 6.11 4.93 -3.80
CA LEU A 60 4.77 5.03 -3.25
C LEU A 60 3.78 5.64 -4.24
N PHE A 61 4.20 6.65 -5.01
CA PHE A 61 3.36 7.28 -6.03
C PHE A 61 3.07 6.30 -7.17
N HIS A 62 4.08 5.55 -7.60
CA HIS A 62 3.89 4.52 -8.61
C HIS A 62 3.03 3.37 -8.10
N CYS A 63 3.17 2.97 -6.83
CA CYS A 63 2.32 1.94 -6.22
C CYS A 63 0.85 2.39 -6.16
N LEU A 64 0.57 3.59 -5.65
CA LEU A 64 -0.77 4.18 -5.61
C LEU A 64 -1.37 4.26 -7.02
N ARG A 65 -0.60 4.76 -8.00
CA ARG A 65 -1.07 4.88 -9.38
C ARG A 65 -1.40 3.52 -10.01
N ARG A 66 -0.67 2.46 -9.66
CA ARG A 66 -0.99 1.10 -10.12
C ARG A 66 -2.33 0.63 -9.58
N PHE A 67 -2.62 0.83 -8.30
CA PHE A 67 -3.95 0.52 -7.75
C PHE A 67 -5.06 1.37 -8.38
N SER A 68 -4.86 2.68 -8.54
CA SER A 68 -5.87 3.54 -9.16
C SER A 68 -6.24 3.09 -10.59
N ARG A 69 -5.27 2.58 -11.36
CA ARG A 69 -5.51 2.06 -12.72
C ARG A 69 -6.35 0.79 -12.77
N GLU A 70 -6.41 0.04 -11.69
CA GLU A 70 -7.24 -1.18 -11.55
C GLU A 70 -8.67 -0.86 -11.09
N CYS A 71 -9.00 0.41 -10.84
CA CYS A 71 -10.37 0.83 -10.68
C CYS A 71 -11.08 0.85 -12.04
N THR A 72 -12.39 0.64 -12.06
CA THR A 72 -13.20 0.63 -13.28
C THR A 72 -13.16 1.99 -13.98
N SER A 73 -13.35 3.08 -13.23
CA SER A 73 -13.33 4.46 -13.71
C SER A 73 -12.87 5.44 -12.64
N GLU A 74 -12.15 6.50 -13.04
CA GLU A 74 -11.82 7.64 -12.16
C GLU A 74 -13.07 8.46 -11.79
N HIS A 75 -14.15 8.35 -12.58
CA HIS A 75 -15.44 8.97 -12.30
C HIS A 75 -16.34 8.13 -11.40
N HIS A 76 -15.89 6.94 -10.98
CA HIS A 76 -16.65 6.12 -10.05
C HIS A 76 -16.83 6.88 -8.72
N PRO A 77 -18.03 6.92 -8.13
CA PRO A 77 -18.29 7.76 -6.94
C PRO A 77 -17.41 7.40 -5.74
N LEU A 78 -17.02 6.14 -5.62
CA LEU A 78 -16.11 5.65 -4.57
C LEU A 78 -14.61 5.84 -4.87
N PHE A 79 -14.23 6.26 -6.09
CA PHE A 79 -12.83 6.32 -6.52
C PHE A 79 -11.99 7.27 -5.66
N SER A 80 -12.51 8.47 -5.41
CA SER A 80 -11.81 9.50 -4.62
C SER A 80 -11.60 9.05 -3.17
N THR A 81 -12.63 8.48 -2.54
CA THR A 81 -12.56 7.93 -1.18
C THR A 81 -11.58 6.77 -1.10
N PHE A 82 -11.59 5.86 -2.08
CA PHE A 82 -10.61 4.78 -2.16
C PHE A 82 -9.18 5.32 -2.24
N CYS A 83 -8.90 6.28 -3.11
CA CYS A 83 -7.56 6.85 -3.26
C CYS A 83 -7.10 7.58 -1.97
N GLN A 84 -8.00 8.27 -1.27
CA GLN A 84 -7.70 8.92 0.00
C GLN A 84 -7.37 7.90 1.10
N LEU A 85 -8.20 6.86 1.27
CA LEU A 85 -7.96 5.81 2.28
C LEU A 85 -6.70 5.01 1.96
N LEU A 86 -6.46 4.72 0.68
CA LEU A 86 -5.24 4.05 0.24
C LEU A 86 -4.02 4.92 0.54
N SER A 87 -4.02 6.20 0.17
CA SER A 87 -2.92 7.12 0.48
C SER A 87 -2.64 7.20 1.99
N ALA A 88 -3.69 7.21 2.83
CA ALA A 88 -3.56 7.20 4.29
C ALA A 88 -3.04 5.85 4.85
N ALA A 89 -3.28 4.73 4.17
CA ALA A 89 -2.72 3.45 4.56
C ALA A 89 -1.19 3.42 4.43
N PHE A 90 -0.64 4.14 3.45
CA PHE A 90 0.80 4.20 3.17
C PHE A 90 1.59 5.17 4.05
N SER A 91 0.92 6.03 4.81
CA SER A 91 1.55 7.12 5.56
C SER A 91 1.07 7.13 7.01
N VAL A 92 2.03 7.20 7.94
CA VAL A 92 1.75 7.37 9.37
C VAL A 92 2.46 8.59 9.90
N VAL A 93 1.84 9.23 10.88
CA VAL A 93 2.48 10.28 11.66
C VAL A 93 3.49 9.62 12.60
N ASP A 94 4.69 10.18 12.66
CA ASP A 94 5.70 9.76 13.62
C ASP A 94 5.17 9.93 15.05
N GLN A 95 5.11 8.83 15.79
CA GLN A 95 4.50 8.82 17.12
C GLN A 95 5.38 9.54 18.16
N GLU A 96 6.70 9.59 17.98
CA GLU A 96 7.59 10.36 18.85
C GLU A 96 7.37 11.85 18.67
N ASP A 97 7.29 12.33 17.42
CA ASP A 97 6.99 13.72 17.12
C ASP A 97 5.59 14.11 17.62
N LEU A 98 4.60 13.23 17.46
CA LEU A 98 3.23 13.48 17.95
C LEU A 98 3.22 13.60 19.48
N LYS A 99 3.94 12.71 20.18
CA LYS A 99 4.06 12.76 21.64
C LYS A 99 4.73 14.05 22.11
N ARG A 100 5.84 14.45 21.48
CA ARG A 100 6.52 15.72 21.79
C ARG A 100 5.63 16.93 21.55
N LEU A 101 4.79 16.89 20.52
CA LEU A 101 3.82 17.95 20.24
C LEU A 101 2.72 18.01 21.32
N GLN A 102 2.25 16.86 21.81
CA GLN A 102 1.32 16.79 22.94
C GLN A 102 1.96 17.31 24.23
N GLU A 103 3.19 16.91 24.54
CA GLU A 103 3.95 17.41 25.69
C GLU A 103 4.13 18.95 25.64
N ALA A 104 4.34 19.52 24.44
CA ALA A 104 4.41 20.97 24.25
C ALA A 104 3.07 21.67 24.51
N TYR A 105 1.93 21.05 24.18
CA TYR A 105 0.60 21.58 24.50
C TYR A 105 0.37 21.63 26.00
N GLU A 106 0.70 20.54 26.70
CA GLU A 106 0.59 20.45 28.15
C GLU A 106 1.48 21.49 28.84
N PHE A 107 2.72 21.67 28.35
CA PHE A 107 3.63 22.70 28.83
C PHE A 107 3.07 24.13 28.68
N CYS A 108 2.33 24.39 27.59
CA CYS A 108 1.62 25.66 27.38
C CYS A 108 0.28 25.77 28.13
N GLY A 109 -0.10 24.77 28.92
CA GLY A 109 -1.35 24.74 29.69
C GLY A 109 -2.61 24.41 28.88
N ILE A 110 -2.48 23.95 27.63
CA ILE A 110 -3.61 23.61 26.77
C ILE A 110 -4.11 22.20 27.11
N HIS A 111 -5.33 22.10 27.65
CA HIS A 111 -5.95 20.84 28.04
C HIS A 111 -7.34 20.68 27.39
N PRO A 112 -7.62 19.53 26.74
CA PRO A 112 -6.72 18.40 26.51
C PRO A 112 -5.63 18.73 25.48
N ALA A 113 -4.49 18.04 25.57
CA ALA A 113 -3.41 18.10 24.58
C ALA A 113 -3.84 17.42 23.27
N ASN A 114 -4.67 18.13 22.50
CA ASN A 114 -5.24 17.66 21.24
C ASN A 114 -4.71 18.52 20.07
N PRO A 115 -3.52 18.19 19.54
CA PRO A 115 -2.98 18.89 18.39
C PRO A 115 -3.92 18.84 17.18
N THR A 116 -4.15 19.98 16.56
CA THR A 116 -4.95 20.05 15.33
C THR A 116 -4.23 19.32 14.18
N LYS A 117 -4.98 18.90 13.15
CA LYS A 117 -4.40 18.30 11.93
C LYS A 117 -3.33 19.20 11.29
N GLN A 118 -3.49 20.52 11.37
CA GLN A 118 -2.52 21.49 10.87
C GLN A 118 -1.21 21.42 11.65
N HIS A 119 -1.27 21.41 12.99
CA HIS A 119 -0.08 21.33 13.82
C HIS A 119 0.64 19.99 13.66
N VAL A 120 -0.10 18.88 13.58
CA VAL A 120 0.50 17.57 13.28
C VAL A 120 1.24 17.59 11.93
N ARG A 121 0.66 18.21 10.90
CA ARG A 121 1.31 18.32 9.58
C ARG A 121 2.57 19.20 9.60
N GLN A 122 2.59 20.23 10.44
CA GLN A 122 3.71 21.18 10.52
C GLN A 122 4.86 20.66 11.40
N HIS A 123 4.55 19.87 12.43
CA HIS A 123 5.51 19.52 13.48
C HIS A 123 5.82 18.03 13.58
N CYS A 124 5.07 17.16 12.91
CA CYS A 124 5.32 15.73 12.91
C CYS A 124 5.74 15.22 11.52
N ARG A 125 6.77 14.38 11.49
CA ARG A 125 7.19 13.70 10.25
C ARG A 125 6.14 12.70 9.82
N ILE A 126 5.97 12.57 8.52
CA ILE A 126 5.23 11.46 7.90
C ILE A 126 6.24 10.36 7.57
N LYS A 127 5.96 9.15 8.04
CA LYS A 127 6.77 7.95 7.82
C LYS A 127 5.95 6.90 7.05
N ILE A 128 6.66 6.02 6.36
CA ILE A 128 6.07 4.79 5.84
C ILE A 128 6.04 3.78 7.02
N PRO A 129 4.91 3.11 7.29
CA PRO A 129 4.82 2.09 8.32
C PRO A 129 5.81 0.94 8.09
N GLN A 130 6.06 0.16 9.14
CA GLN A 130 6.81 -1.09 9.00
C GLN A 130 6.09 -2.05 8.04
N PRO A 131 6.81 -2.94 7.31
CA PRO A 131 6.23 -3.78 6.27
C PRO A 131 4.96 -4.54 6.67
N THR A 132 4.91 -5.08 7.90
CA THR A 132 3.74 -5.81 8.42
C THR A 132 2.54 -4.89 8.66
N GLU A 133 2.77 -3.71 9.25
CA GLU A 133 1.72 -2.71 9.47
C GLU A 133 1.23 -2.14 8.15
N LEU A 134 2.13 -1.85 7.21
CA LEU A 134 1.78 -1.34 5.88
C LEU A 134 0.85 -2.31 5.14
N LEU A 135 1.19 -3.60 5.15
CA LEU A 135 0.37 -4.65 4.55
C LEU A 135 -1.03 -4.72 5.17
N ASP A 136 -1.11 -4.76 6.50
CA ASP A 136 -2.39 -4.81 7.22
C ASP A 136 -3.26 -3.58 6.90
N ARG A 137 -2.66 -2.38 6.86
CA ARG A 137 -3.38 -1.14 6.54
C ARG A 137 -3.92 -1.16 5.11
N VAL A 138 -3.11 -1.54 4.12
CA VAL A 138 -3.56 -1.61 2.72
C VAL A 138 -4.60 -2.71 2.53
N GLU A 139 -4.41 -3.87 3.14
CA GLU A 139 -5.35 -4.99 3.08
C GLU A 139 -6.72 -4.61 3.66
N LYS A 140 -6.76 -3.84 4.76
CA LYS A 140 -8.01 -3.28 5.31
C LYS A 140 -8.74 -2.36 4.34
N VAL A 141 -8.01 -1.52 3.59
CA VAL A 141 -8.62 -0.68 2.54
C VAL A 141 -9.18 -1.56 1.43
N LEU A 142 -8.42 -2.56 0.95
CA LEU A 142 -8.90 -3.47 -0.09
C LEU A 142 -10.13 -4.25 0.35
N ASN A 143 -10.16 -4.75 1.58
CA ASN A 143 -11.33 -5.43 2.15
C ASN A 143 -12.58 -4.56 2.09
N HIS A 144 -12.45 -3.29 2.49
CA HIS A 144 -13.55 -2.34 2.51
C HIS A 144 -14.18 -2.14 1.12
N PHE A 145 -13.40 -2.27 0.05
CA PHE A 145 -13.83 -1.96 -1.30
C PHE A 145 -13.97 -3.15 -2.26
N HIS A 146 -13.52 -4.36 -1.90
CA HIS A 146 -13.40 -5.47 -2.87
C HIS A 146 -14.72 -5.89 -3.54
N LEU A 147 -15.86 -5.69 -2.86
CA LEU A 147 -17.21 -5.91 -3.39
C LEU A 147 -18.02 -4.62 -3.50
N ALA A 148 -17.38 -3.45 -3.32
CA ALA A 148 -18.10 -2.19 -3.31
C ALA A 148 -18.58 -1.82 -4.72
N THR A 149 -19.87 -1.47 -4.81
CA THR A 149 -20.53 -1.05 -6.05
C THR A 149 -21.12 0.35 -5.92
N ASP A 150 -21.28 1.02 -7.05
CA ASP A 150 -22.11 2.22 -7.14
C ASP A 150 -23.62 1.89 -7.13
N PRO A 151 -24.51 2.89 -7.10
CA PRO A 151 -25.97 2.67 -7.18
C PRO A 151 -26.45 1.94 -8.45
N ASN A 152 -25.63 1.88 -9.50
CA ASN A 152 -25.92 1.17 -10.76
C ASN A 152 -25.35 -0.25 -10.78
N ASN A 153 -24.85 -0.76 -9.64
CA ASN A 153 -24.19 -2.06 -9.50
C ASN A 153 -22.87 -2.20 -10.28
N VAL A 154 -22.23 -1.09 -10.65
CA VAL A 154 -20.88 -1.11 -11.22
C VAL A 154 -19.88 -1.28 -10.08
N GLN A 155 -19.01 -2.28 -10.18
CA GLN A 155 -17.95 -2.49 -9.19
C GLN A 155 -16.89 -1.38 -9.26
N LEU A 156 -16.32 -1.01 -8.12
CA LEU A 156 -15.20 -0.08 -8.08
C LEU A 156 -13.95 -0.70 -8.72
N PHE A 157 -13.68 -1.97 -8.45
CA PHE A 157 -12.48 -2.66 -8.92
C PHE A 157 -12.74 -3.46 -10.19
N ARG A 158 -11.75 -3.50 -11.08
CA ARG A 158 -11.68 -4.52 -12.12
C ARG A 158 -11.25 -5.85 -11.51
N PRO A 159 -11.60 -7.00 -12.13
CA PRO A 159 -11.12 -8.31 -11.67
C PRO A 159 -9.58 -8.41 -11.56
N SER A 160 -8.86 -7.66 -12.39
CA SER A 160 -7.39 -7.56 -12.41
C SER A 160 -6.78 -6.91 -11.16
N MET A 161 -7.58 -6.23 -10.33
CA MET A 161 -7.14 -5.65 -9.06
C MET A 161 -6.54 -6.71 -8.13
N LEU A 162 -7.13 -7.91 -8.07
CA LEU A 162 -6.60 -8.99 -7.23
C LEU A 162 -5.17 -9.35 -7.67
N ASN A 163 -4.92 -9.45 -8.97
CA ASN A 163 -3.59 -9.74 -9.50
C ASN A 163 -2.59 -8.64 -9.15
N MET A 164 -3.01 -7.37 -9.29
CA MET A 164 -2.19 -6.22 -8.90
C MET A 164 -1.84 -6.26 -7.41
N TRP A 165 -2.81 -6.55 -6.54
CA TRP A 165 -2.58 -6.69 -5.11
C TRP A 165 -1.56 -7.80 -4.80
N ARG A 166 -1.67 -8.96 -5.47
CA ARG A 166 -0.72 -10.07 -5.31
C ARG A 166 0.72 -9.67 -5.61
N ILE A 167 0.93 -8.83 -6.61
CA ILE A 167 2.24 -8.28 -6.96
C ILE A 167 2.69 -7.26 -5.91
N GLN A 168 1.85 -6.27 -5.60
CA GLN A 168 2.24 -5.17 -4.70
C GLN A 168 2.52 -5.64 -3.27
N ARG A 169 1.77 -6.62 -2.73
CA ARG A 169 2.00 -7.14 -1.37
C ARG A 169 3.37 -7.80 -1.19
N VAL A 170 3.95 -8.36 -2.26
CA VAL A 170 5.33 -8.89 -2.20
C VAL A 170 6.33 -7.75 -2.08
N HIS A 171 6.16 -6.69 -2.88
CA HIS A 171 7.00 -5.51 -2.79
C HIS A 171 6.92 -4.79 -1.44
N MET A 172 5.73 -4.69 -0.84
CA MET A 172 5.56 -4.07 0.47
C MET A 172 6.23 -4.83 1.62
N ARG A 173 6.42 -6.16 1.46
CA ARG A 173 7.03 -7.02 2.48
C ARG A 173 8.55 -7.05 2.43
N LEU A 174 9.15 -6.78 1.27
CA LEU A 174 10.59 -6.77 1.14
C LEU A 174 11.18 -5.59 1.94
N PRO A 175 12.25 -5.81 2.71
CA PRO A 175 12.90 -4.74 3.48
C PRO A 175 13.35 -3.62 2.55
N GLN A 176 13.04 -2.38 2.93
CA GLN A 176 13.39 -1.14 2.22
C GLN A 176 14.77 -0.61 2.61
#